data_AF-A0A927Z5C0-F1
#
_entry.id   AF-A0A927Z5C0-F1
#
_cell.length_a   1.000
_cell.length_b   1.000
_cell.length_c   1.000
_cell.angle_alpha   90.00
_cell.angle_beta   90.00
_cell.angle_gamma   90.00
#
_symmetry.space_group_name_H-M   'P 1'
#
loop_
_entity.id
_entity.type
_entity.pdbx_description
1 polymer ?
#
loop_
_entity_poly.entity_id
_entity_poly.type
_entity_poly.pdbx_seq_one_letter_code
_entity_poly.pdbx_strand_id
1 'polypeptide(L)'
;MYRRKGKLKRRALKRLISFLVVAVMICSLIPSLKPKAASDNAGLVNYRTHVQTYGWQDWKSDGAMAGTSGQAKRLECIEIKLGDTGYEGGISYRTHVQSFGWLEWMTDGGMSGTFGMGKRLESIEISLYGEVSEYYDVYYRVHVQSYGWQDWVSNGVMAGTSGKAKRLEGIEIKLVKKEKKETASVTYRTHVQTYGWQDWKSNGAMSGTSGQAKRLEGIQINLDSTEYSGGIKYSTHVQKYGWQGDRYNGAMSGTSGEAKRLEAIKISLYGEISNYYDVYYRVHVQKYGWQDWVKNGELAGTSGEAKRLEGVEIKLVKKADAPEKKEALKLTLSGNATDSYEIIEDCYVEGEDVILYLPKGVTVKGDMLNVTEKIMSDLSKSTGLNFDKNYEPDGYWDVRDEYYEEGYFANVNKDNSKVNVVVINSNVGNAFASENSIVVEIFDYDYDECRHQTLYHELSHVLQFRNGADLGSVMDEGFAVYTTYKCLTEMGIPNWDAVQYFAPTDDLVSDRIAGGEDAFRFWIKDDVNGRFPNYHYGFRFLTYLTETYGDDIYYKIMKEAGNRNFSAYVYQEEGAEDYNDFIRNNELLKDVIKSQTSEDVFADFAAWDAANWSRICSEGIANLEALSSGN
;
A
#
# COMPACT_ATOMS: atom_id res chain seq x y z
N MET A 1 9.95 13.84 87.85
CA MET A 1 11.29 14.11 88.41
C MET A 1 12.31 13.26 87.66
N TYR A 2 13.32 13.90 87.07
CA TYR A 2 14.64 13.39 86.66
C TYR A 2 14.77 12.07 85.86
N ARG A 3 15.01 12.11 84.55
CA ARG A 3 16.31 12.26 83.82
C ARG A 3 17.31 11.09 83.97
N ARG A 4 17.60 10.52 82.79
CA ARG A 4 18.91 10.13 82.22
C ARG A 4 19.59 8.86 82.74
N LYS A 5 19.42 7.78 81.96
CA LYS A 5 20.55 7.15 81.26
C LYS A 5 20.32 7.33 79.77
N GLY A 6 21.21 8.09 79.13
CA GLY A 6 21.12 8.42 77.71
C GLY A 6 22.44 8.17 77.00
N LYS A 7 22.30 7.89 75.71
CA LYS A 7 23.29 8.05 74.64
C LYS A 7 24.34 6.94 74.53
N LEU A 8 23.90 5.78 74.07
CA LEU A 8 24.65 5.03 73.07
C LEU A 8 23.80 4.85 71.79
N LYS A 9 24.36 5.39 70.70
CA LYS A 9 24.21 4.94 69.31
C LYS A 9 22.87 5.18 68.59
N ARG A 10 22.41 6.43 68.61
CA ARG A 10 22.04 7.13 67.36
C ARG A 10 23.34 7.50 66.64
N ARG A 11 23.79 6.67 65.69
CA ARG A 11 24.72 6.98 64.58
C ARG A 11 24.80 5.74 63.67
N ALA A 12 23.65 5.38 63.11
CA ALA A 12 23.50 4.54 61.91
C ALA A 12 22.16 4.88 61.22
N LEU A 13 21.75 6.15 61.35
CA LEU A 13 20.60 6.73 60.67
C LEU A 13 21.03 8.16 60.37
N LYS A 14 21.11 8.49 59.07
CA LYS A 14 21.76 9.65 58.43
C LYS A 14 23.21 9.44 57.99
N ARG A 15 23.39 8.70 56.88
CA ARG A 15 24.08 9.14 55.65
C ARG A 15 24.06 8.01 54.60
N LEU A 16 23.17 8.17 53.63
CA LEU A 16 23.03 7.61 52.27
C LEU A 16 21.50 7.62 52.05
N ILE A 17 20.81 8.63 51.49
CA ILE A 17 20.98 9.36 50.23
C ILE A 17 21.76 8.54 49.21
N SER A 18 21.05 7.60 48.58
CA SER A 18 20.87 7.53 47.12
C SER A 18 20.21 6.20 46.75
N PHE A 19 19.20 6.29 45.87
CA PHE A 19 18.47 5.23 45.16
C PHE A 19 17.25 4.54 45.80
N LEU A 20 16.12 4.80 45.12
CA LEU A 20 14.87 4.06 44.97
C LEU A 20 13.83 4.04 46.10
N VAL A 21 13.12 5.17 46.18
CA VAL A 21 11.67 5.29 46.45
C VAL A 21 10.97 4.94 45.10
N VAL A 22 9.86 4.24 44.91
CA VAL A 22 8.58 4.09 45.62
C VAL A 22 7.99 2.74 45.17
N ALA A 23 7.49 1.94 46.11
CA ALA A 23 6.56 0.85 45.80
C ALA A 23 5.35 0.99 46.73
N VAL A 24 4.15 0.83 46.14
CA VAL A 24 2.82 0.65 46.79
C VAL A 24 2.21 1.98 47.30
N MET A 25 1.02 2.47 46.95
CA MET A 25 -0.23 1.91 46.40
C MET A 25 -1.10 3.07 45.87
N ILE A 26 -1.80 2.91 44.74
CA ILE A 26 -3.26 3.06 44.56
C ILE A 26 -3.56 2.20 43.34
N CYS A 27 -4.09 1.00 43.59
CA CYS A 27 -4.53 0.06 42.58
C CYS A 27 -6.02 -0.18 42.86
N SER A 28 -6.88 0.50 42.12
CA SER A 28 -8.33 0.29 42.16
C SER A 28 -8.84 -0.01 40.75
N LEU A 29 -9.15 -1.29 40.56
CA LEU A 29 -10.23 -1.82 39.71
C LEU A 29 -10.16 -1.46 38.20
N ILE A 30 -9.20 -2.06 37.51
CA ILE A 30 -9.39 -2.47 36.12
C ILE A 30 -10.00 -3.89 36.18
N PRO A 31 -11.11 -4.20 35.49
CA PRO A 31 -11.56 -5.57 35.36
C PRO A 31 -10.41 -6.39 34.76
N SER A 32 -9.95 -7.39 35.51
CA SER A 32 -8.92 -8.31 35.02
C SER A 32 -9.41 -8.90 33.72
N LEU A 33 -8.83 -8.47 32.60
CA LEU A 33 -8.82 -9.27 31.39
C LEU A 33 -8.10 -10.55 31.78
N LYS A 34 -8.88 -11.59 32.07
CA LYS A 34 -8.35 -12.95 32.02
C LYS A 34 -7.70 -13.07 30.64
N PRO A 35 -6.42 -13.43 30.52
CA PRO A 35 -5.92 -13.87 29.23
C PRO A 35 -6.88 -14.97 28.76
N LYS A 36 -7.51 -14.76 27.61
CA LYS A 36 -8.23 -15.81 26.91
C LYS A 36 -7.22 -16.92 26.76
N ALA A 37 -7.50 -18.07 27.37
CA ALA A 37 -6.59 -19.20 27.42
C ALA A 37 -5.95 -19.40 26.04
N ALA A 38 -4.62 -19.37 25.98
CA ALA A 38 -3.88 -19.87 24.84
C ALA A 38 -4.34 -21.32 24.67
N SER A 39 -5.08 -21.58 23.60
CA SER A 39 -5.50 -22.94 23.26
C SER A 39 -4.30 -23.62 22.65
N ASP A 40 -3.80 -24.64 23.35
CA ASP A 40 -2.68 -25.51 22.97
C ASP A 40 -2.82 -26.06 21.54
N ASN A 41 -2.23 -25.39 20.55
CA ASN A 41 -1.81 -25.87 19.21
C ASN A 41 -1.29 -24.69 18.38
N ALA A 42 -0.20 -24.05 18.80
CA ALA A 42 0.37 -22.88 18.12
C ALA A 42 1.43 -23.29 17.06
N GLY A 43 1.02 -24.10 16.07
CA GLY A 43 1.88 -24.37 14.92
C GLY A 43 1.63 -23.39 13.76
N LEU A 44 2.61 -23.23 12.88
CA LEU A 44 2.55 -22.33 11.72
C LEU A 44 1.51 -22.79 10.68
N VAL A 45 1.32 -24.11 10.53
CA VAL A 45 0.20 -24.69 9.79
C VAL A 45 -0.53 -25.70 10.65
N ASN A 46 -1.86 -25.58 10.71
CA ASN A 46 -2.75 -26.41 11.50
C ASN A 46 -3.74 -27.12 10.60
N TYR A 47 -3.97 -28.41 10.82
CA TYR A 47 -4.85 -29.21 9.99
C TYR A 47 -5.50 -30.35 10.76
N ARG A 48 -6.67 -30.78 10.29
CA ARG A 48 -7.37 -31.97 10.78
C ARG A 48 -8.10 -32.67 9.65
N THR A 49 -8.34 -33.96 9.83
CA THR A 49 -9.00 -34.80 8.84
C THR A 49 -10.23 -35.51 9.43
N HIS A 50 -11.25 -35.69 8.61
CA HIS A 50 -12.35 -36.60 8.92
C HIS A 50 -12.01 -38.01 8.43
N VAL A 51 -11.94 -38.96 9.36
CA VAL A 51 -11.58 -40.35 9.08
C VAL A 51 -12.80 -41.25 9.18
N GLN A 52 -12.94 -42.16 8.22
CA GLN A 52 -13.98 -43.18 8.26
C GLN A 52 -14.05 -43.88 9.63
N THR A 53 -15.26 -44.02 10.17
CA THR A 53 -15.56 -44.59 11.50
C THR A 53 -15.23 -43.68 12.68
N TYR A 54 -14.21 -42.83 12.59
CA TYR A 54 -13.74 -42.01 13.72
C TYR A 54 -14.26 -40.57 13.70
N GLY A 55 -14.70 -40.09 12.55
CA GLY A 55 -15.15 -38.71 12.41
C GLY A 55 -13.98 -37.72 12.33
N TRP A 56 -14.26 -36.46 12.67
CA TRP A 56 -13.22 -35.43 12.81
C TRP A 56 -12.27 -35.78 13.95
N GLN A 57 -10.98 -35.81 13.64
CA GLN A 57 -9.93 -35.95 14.65
C GLN A 57 -9.44 -34.58 15.14
N ASP A 58 -8.70 -34.58 16.24
CA ASP A 58 -8.09 -33.36 16.80
C ASP A 58 -7.15 -32.70 15.80
N TRP A 59 -7.02 -31.37 15.93
CA TRP A 59 -6.07 -30.57 15.17
C TRP A 59 -4.63 -31.05 15.40
N LYS A 60 -3.88 -31.10 14.31
CA LYS A 60 -2.44 -31.37 14.24
C LYS A 60 -1.74 -30.17 13.63
N SER A 61 -0.45 -30.08 13.84
CA SER A 61 0.36 -28.99 13.32
C SER A 61 1.75 -29.45 12.89
N ASP A 62 2.36 -28.68 12.00
CA ASP A 62 3.78 -28.69 11.65
C ASP A 62 4.43 -30.09 11.56
N GLY A 63 3.93 -30.88 10.62
CA GLY A 63 4.48 -32.20 10.27
C GLY A 63 3.94 -33.35 11.12
N ALA A 64 3.09 -33.09 12.12
CA ALA A 64 2.42 -34.15 12.86
C ALA A 64 1.36 -34.87 12.01
N MET A 65 1.31 -36.20 12.08
CA MET A 65 0.35 -36.98 11.27
C MET A 65 -1.11 -36.70 11.68
N ALA A 66 -1.95 -36.32 10.70
CA ALA A 66 -3.41 -36.37 10.78
C ALA A 66 -3.95 -37.57 9.97
N GLY A 67 -4.94 -38.27 10.50
CA GLY A 67 -5.48 -39.50 9.90
C GLY A 67 -4.99 -40.78 10.59
N THR A 68 -4.83 -41.83 9.80
CA THR A 68 -4.33 -43.15 10.20
C THR A 68 -3.27 -43.66 9.23
N SER A 69 -2.48 -44.62 9.67
CA SER A 69 -1.51 -45.32 8.80
C SER A 69 -1.68 -46.82 9.00
N GLY A 70 -1.98 -47.57 7.93
CA GLY A 70 -2.05 -49.03 7.96
C GLY A 70 -3.31 -49.62 8.63
N GLN A 71 -4.28 -48.79 9.03
CA GLN A 71 -5.53 -49.24 9.67
C GLN A 71 -6.68 -49.44 8.68
N ALA A 72 -6.41 -49.27 7.39
CA ALA A 72 -7.38 -49.37 6.30
C ALA A 72 -8.59 -48.43 6.41
N LYS A 73 -8.41 -47.25 7.02
CA LYS A 73 -9.43 -46.19 7.12
C LYS A 73 -9.15 -45.09 6.11
N ARG A 74 -10.18 -44.65 5.37
CA ARG A 74 -10.06 -43.54 4.41
C ARG A 74 -10.20 -42.17 5.10
N LEU A 75 -9.51 -41.18 4.56
CA LEU A 75 -9.86 -39.78 4.74
C LEU A 75 -11.07 -39.43 3.85
N GLU A 76 -11.98 -38.62 4.36
CA GLU A 76 -13.20 -38.19 3.64
C GLU A 76 -13.22 -36.68 3.37
N CYS A 77 -12.68 -35.87 4.29
CA CYS A 77 -12.43 -34.44 4.11
C CYS A 77 -11.30 -33.94 5.04
N ILE A 78 -10.83 -32.72 4.77
CA ILE A 78 -9.74 -32.04 5.47
C ILE A 78 -10.03 -30.55 5.63
N GLU A 79 -9.56 -29.98 6.75
CA GLU A 79 -9.44 -28.54 6.97
C GLU A 79 -7.98 -28.20 7.27
N ILE A 80 -7.48 -27.12 6.68
CA ILE A 80 -6.11 -26.61 6.85
C ILE A 80 -6.20 -25.10 7.05
N LYS A 81 -5.47 -24.55 8.02
CA LYS A 81 -5.38 -23.11 8.26
C LYS A 81 -3.99 -22.74 8.74
N LEU A 82 -3.55 -21.53 8.43
CA LEU A 82 -2.32 -20.99 8.99
C LEU A 82 -2.51 -20.57 10.46
N GLY A 83 -1.43 -20.67 11.23
CA GLY A 83 -1.27 -19.96 12.49
C GLY A 83 -0.77 -18.54 12.26
N ASP A 84 -0.30 -17.89 13.32
CA ASP A 84 0.39 -16.60 13.17
C ASP A 84 1.78 -16.83 12.55
N THR A 85 1.93 -16.43 11.28
CA THR A 85 3.20 -16.55 10.55
C THR A 85 4.01 -15.26 10.56
N GLY A 86 3.43 -14.15 11.04
CA GLY A 86 4.00 -12.81 10.94
C GLY A 86 3.94 -12.17 9.54
N TYR A 87 3.24 -12.79 8.57
CA TYR A 87 3.10 -12.32 7.19
C TYR A 87 1.64 -12.38 6.73
N GLU A 88 1.22 -11.45 5.86
CA GLU A 88 -0.13 -11.46 5.27
C GLU A 88 -0.32 -12.61 4.26
N GLY A 89 -1.57 -12.96 3.96
CA GLY A 89 -1.91 -14.06 3.06
C GLY A 89 -2.41 -15.31 3.78
N GLY A 90 -2.36 -16.46 3.10
CA GLY A 90 -3.05 -17.66 3.56
C GLY A 90 -2.65 -18.94 2.85
N ILE A 91 -3.39 -20.01 3.14
CA ILE A 91 -3.22 -21.33 2.53
C ILE A 91 -4.44 -21.71 1.69
N SER A 92 -4.20 -22.19 0.47
CA SER A 92 -5.23 -22.70 -0.42
C SER A 92 -5.00 -24.16 -0.77
N TYR A 93 -6.06 -24.96 -0.77
CA TYR A 93 -5.98 -26.40 -1.02
C TYR A 93 -7.25 -26.95 -1.65
N ARG A 94 -7.10 -28.07 -2.36
CA ARG A 94 -8.22 -28.85 -2.90
C ARG A 94 -7.91 -30.33 -2.88
N THR A 95 -8.96 -31.15 -2.87
CA THR A 95 -8.84 -32.61 -2.85
C THR A 95 -9.51 -33.26 -4.05
N HIS A 96 -8.91 -34.33 -4.57
CA HIS A 96 -9.54 -35.23 -5.52
C HIS A 96 -10.34 -36.30 -4.77
N VAL A 97 -11.64 -36.37 -5.01
CA VAL A 97 -12.57 -37.24 -4.30
C VAL A 97 -13.14 -38.31 -5.23
N GLN A 98 -13.26 -39.53 -4.72
CA GLN A 98 -13.91 -40.64 -5.43
C GLN A 98 -15.26 -40.22 -6.01
N SER A 99 -15.48 -40.50 -7.30
CA SER A 99 -16.70 -40.18 -8.07
C SER A 99 -16.91 -38.71 -8.42
N PHE A 100 -16.15 -37.78 -7.83
CA PHE A 100 -16.32 -36.33 -8.06
C PHE A 100 -15.11 -35.69 -8.75
N GLY A 101 -13.93 -36.32 -8.69
CA GLY A 101 -12.72 -35.73 -9.23
C GLY A 101 -12.19 -34.61 -8.33
N TRP A 102 -11.48 -33.65 -8.92
CA TRP A 102 -11.01 -32.47 -8.20
C TRP A 102 -12.17 -31.56 -7.83
N LEU A 103 -12.26 -31.21 -6.55
CA LEU A 103 -13.20 -30.22 -6.04
C LEU A 103 -12.61 -28.80 -6.16
N GLU A 104 -13.43 -27.80 -5.82
CA GLU A 104 -13.02 -26.40 -5.76
C GLU A 104 -11.91 -26.16 -4.72
N TRP A 105 -11.17 -25.08 -4.92
CA TRP A 105 -10.16 -24.63 -3.97
C TRP A 105 -10.81 -24.03 -2.74
N MET A 106 -10.36 -24.46 -1.57
CA MET A 106 -10.72 -23.89 -0.27
C MET A 106 -9.54 -23.08 0.26
N THR A 107 -9.84 -22.11 1.14
CA THR A 107 -8.83 -21.33 1.87
C THR A 107 -9.04 -21.49 3.37
N ASP A 108 -8.01 -21.14 4.15
CA ASP A 108 -7.93 -21.10 5.61
C ASP A 108 -9.17 -21.54 6.39
N GLY A 109 -9.17 -22.81 6.78
CA GLY A 109 -10.19 -23.44 7.62
C GLY A 109 -11.40 -23.98 6.87
N GLY A 110 -11.51 -23.74 5.56
CA GLY A 110 -12.58 -24.26 4.72
C GLY A 110 -12.50 -25.78 4.50
N MET A 111 -13.61 -26.51 4.58
CA MET A 111 -13.58 -27.96 4.40
C MET A 111 -13.41 -28.36 2.92
N SER A 112 -12.37 -29.11 2.58
CA SER A 112 -12.21 -29.76 1.26
C SER A 112 -12.47 -31.26 1.37
N GLY A 113 -13.39 -31.79 0.55
CA GLY A 113 -13.79 -33.20 0.53
C GLY A 113 -15.30 -33.39 0.66
N THR A 114 -15.74 -34.55 1.15
CA THR A 114 -17.16 -34.82 1.38
C THR A 114 -17.41 -35.31 2.80
N PHE A 115 -18.33 -34.66 3.51
CA PHE A 115 -18.76 -35.09 4.84
C PHE A 115 -20.02 -35.96 4.75
N GLY A 116 -20.04 -37.11 5.42
CA GLY A 116 -21.23 -37.98 5.52
C GLY A 116 -21.59 -38.79 4.26
N MET A 117 -20.88 -38.61 3.14
CA MET A 117 -21.17 -39.32 1.87
C MET A 117 -20.37 -40.61 1.67
N GLY A 118 -19.44 -40.91 2.57
CA GLY A 118 -18.65 -42.13 2.52
C GLY A 118 -17.63 -42.19 1.37
N LYS A 119 -17.28 -41.06 0.75
CA LYS A 119 -16.32 -41.00 -0.37
C LYS A 119 -14.91 -40.75 0.15
N ARG A 120 -13.93 -41.44 -0.44
CA ARG A 120 -12.51 -41.29 -0.09
C ARG A 120 -11.87 -40.10 -0.80
N LEU A 121 -10.92 -39.45 -0.12
CA LEU A 121 -9.89 -38.65 -0.77
C LEU A 121 -8.88 -39.57 -1.48
N GLU A 122 -8.41 -39.18 -2.65
CA GLU A 122 -7.43 -39.94 -3.45
C GLU A 122 -6.13 -39.14 -3.70
N SER A 123 -6.22 -37.81 -3.79
CA SER A 123 -5.08 -36.88 -3.85
C SER A 123 -5.42 -35.49 -3.31
N ILE A 124 -4.41 -34.67 -3.07
CA ILE A 124 -4.52 -33.31 -2.55
C ILE A 124 -3.45 -32.40 -3.18
N GLU A 125 -3.79 -31.13 -3.38
CA GLU A 125 -2.87 -30.04 -3.73
C GLU A 125 -3.00 -28.93 -2.68
N ILE A 126 -1.87 -28.36 -2.27
CA ILE A 126 -1.79 -27.32 -1.23
C ILE A 126 -0.76 -26.27 -1.65
N SER A 127 -1.15 -25.01 -1.62
CA SER A 127 -0.30 -23.85 -1.96
C SER A 127 -0.50 -22.73 -0.95
N LEU A 128 0.50 -21.86 -0.81
CA LEU A 128 0.38 -20.59 -0.11
C LEU A 128 0.00 -19.49 -1.10
N TYR A 129 -0.65 -18.43 -0.62
CA TYR A 129 -0.92 -17.22 -1.39
C TYR A 129 -0.68 -15.98 -0.52
N GLY A 130 -0.50 -14.81 -1.15
CA GLY A 130 -0.16 -13.57 -0.46
C GLY A 130 1.29 -13.54 0.01
N GLU A 131 1.61 -12.62 0.90
CA GLU A 131 2.97 -12.34 1.36
C GLU A 131 3.66 -13.58 1.97
N VAL A 132 2.94 -14.39 2.75
CA VAL A 132 3.47 -15.61 3.38
C VAL A 132 4.06 -16.59 2.37
N SER A 133 3.57 -16.59 1.12
CA SER A 133 4.08 -17.44 0.05
C SER A 133 5.48 -17.03 -0.44
N GLU A 134 5.93 -15.81 -0.15
CA GLU A 134 7.29 -15.33 -0.46
C GLU A 134 8.31 -15.76 0.60
N TYR A 135 7.86 -15.99 1.84
CA TYR A 135 8.71 -16.30 2.98
C TYR A 135 8.71 -17.78 3.37
N TYR A 136 7.71 -18.54 2.96
CA TYR A 136 7.59 -19.97 3.27
C TYR A 136 7.27 -20.80 2.04
N ASP A 137 7.75 -22.05 2.04
CA ASP A 137 7.25 -23.13 1.20
C ASP A 137 6.34 -24.04 2.05
N VAL A 138 5.22 -24.49 1.49
CA VAL A 138 4.39 -25.53 2.12
C VAL A 138 4.82 -26.90 1.59
N TYR A 139 5.26 -27.77 2.51
CA TYR A 139 5.60 -29.15 2.21
C TYR A 139 4.55 -30.09 2.78
N TYR A 140 4.14 -31.08 2.00
CA TYR A 140 3.18 -32.09 2.42
C TYR A 140 3.44 -33.44 1.79
N ARG A 141 3.00 -34.49 2.48
CA ARG A 141 2.97 -35.87 1.97
C ARG A 141 1.78 -36.61 2.51
N VAL A 142 1.41 -37.69 1.83
CA VAL A 142 0.23 -38.50 2.18
C VAL A 142 0.58 -39.98 2.27
N HIS A 143 -0.13 -40.69 3.14
CA HIS A 143 -0.12 -42.15 3.21
C HIS A 143 -1.22 -42.71 2.30
N VAL A 144 -0.82 -43.40 1.24
CA VAL A 144 -1.73 -43.97 0.24
C VAL A 144 -1.91 -45.47 0.47
N GLN A 145 -3.16 -45.94 0.38
CA GLN A 145 -3.47 -47.37 0.46
C GLN A 145 -2.56 -48.20 -0.46
N SER A 146 -1.98 -49.26 0.11
CA SER A 146 -1.06 -50.21 -0.54
C SER A 146 0.31 -49.65 -0.93
N TYR A 147 0.54 -48.34 -0.85
CA TYR A 147 1.83 -47.71 -1.21
C TYR A 147 2.58 -47.17 0.00
N GLY A 148 1.88 -46.86 1.09
CA GLY A 148 2.48 -46.28 2.28
C GLY A 148 2.64 -44.76 2.15
N TRP A 149 3.53 -44.19 2.95
CA TRP A 149 3.91 -42.79 2.86
C TRP A 149 4.65 -42.52 1.54
N GLN A 150 4.16 -41.54 0.80
CA GLN A 150 4.84 -41.04 -0.39
C GLN A 150 5.89 -39.97 -0.03
N ASP A 151 6.74 -39.64 -0.98
CA ASP A 151 7.72 -38.56 -0.84
C ASP A 151 7.04 -37.21 -0.60
N TRP A 152 7.77 -36.30 0.03
CA TRP A 152 7.33 -34.92 0.22
C TRP A 152 7.23 -34.20 -1.13
N VAL A 153 6.13 -33.48 -1.31
CA VAL A 153 5.93 -32.52 -2.40
C VAL A 153 5.67 -31.15 -1.81
N SER A 154 5.69 -30.10 -2.64
CA SER A 154 5.48 -28.73 -2.19
C SER A 154 4.65 -27.92 -3.18
N ASN A 155 4.08 -26.82 -2.70
CA ASN A 155 3.53 -25.70 -3.50
C ASN A 155 2.71 -26.13 -4.72
N GLY A 156 1.54 -26.70 -4.48
CA GLY A 156 0.56 -27.04 -5.52
C GLY A 156 0.85 -28.34 -6.27
N VAL A 157 1.98 -29.01 -6.01
CA VAL A 157 2.29 -30.31 -6.61
C VAL A 157 1.40 -31.40 -5.99
N MET A 158 0.69 -32.17 -6.81
CA MET A 158 -0.22 -33.22 -6.34
C MET A 158 0.48 -34.27 -5.44
N ALA A 159 -0.06 -34.49 -4.23
CA ALA A 159 0.25 -35.65 -3.38
C ALA A 159 -0.88 -36.68 -3.44
N GLY A 160 -0.57 -37.97 -3.63
CA GLY A 160 -1.55 -39.05 -3.74
C GLY A 160 -1.62 -39.67 -5.14
N THR A 161 -2.80 -40.14 -5.53
CA THR A 161 -3.05 -40.70 -6.87
C THR A 161 -4.37 -40.23 -7.44
N SER A 162 -4.39 -39.85 -8.72
CA SER A 162 -5.63 -39.70 -9.49
C SER A 162 -5.84 -40.92 -10.40
N GLY A 163 -7.08 -41.38 -10.55
CA GLY A 163 -7.46 -42.46 -11.47
C GLY A 163 -7.07 -43.89 -11.06
N LYS A 164 -6.38 -44.09 -9.93
CA LYS A 164 -5.93 -45.42 -9.45
C LYS A 164 -6.83 -46.04 -8.37
N ALA A 165 -7.91 -45.36 -7.99
CA ALA A 165 -8.86 -45.80 -6.97
C ALA A 165 -8.23 -46.12 -5.60
N LYS A 166 -7.14 -45.43 -5.21
CA LYS A 166 -6.46 -45.61 -3.91
C LYS A 166 -6.85 -44.49 -2.95
N ARG A 167 -7.25 -44.84 -1.72
CA ARG A 167 -7.58 -43.86 -0.67
C ARG A 167 -6.32 -43.26 -0.05
N LEU A 168 -6.42 -42.00 0.37
CA LEU A 168 -5.56 -41.44 1.40
C LEU A 168 -5.99 -41.97 2.77
N GLU A 169 -5.02 -42.31 3.62
CA GLU A 169 -5.24 -42.76 5.01
C GLU A 169 -4.74 -41.73 6.03
N GLY A 170 -3.67 -40.99 5.71
CA GLY A 170 -3.09 -39.97 6.57
C GLY A 170 -2.30 -38.92 5.78
N ILE A 171 -2.01 -37.79 6.43
CA ILE A 171 -1.32 -36.62 5.85
C ILE A 171 -0.42 -35.94 6.88
N GLU A 172 0.71 -35.41 6.42
CA GLU A 172 1.59 -34.51 7.16
C GLU A 172 1.80 -33.24 6.33
N ILE A 173 1.76 -32.07 6.98
CA ILE A 173 1.91 -30.75 6.35
C ILE A 173 2.80 -29.90 7.25
N LYS A 174 3.78 -29.19 6.68
CA LYS A 174 4.63 -28.25 7.41
C LYS A 174 4.99 -27.05 6.55
N LEU A 175 5.19 -25.90 7.18
CA LEU A 175 5.84 -24.76 6.54
C LEU A 175 7.35 -24.83 6.74
N VAL A 176 8.10 -24.52 5.70
CA VAL A 176 9.57 -24.39 5.73
C VAL A 176 9.90 -22.98 5.31
N LYS A 177 10.64 -22.24 6.15
CA LYS A 177 11.05 -20.87 5.82
C LYS A 177 11.96 -20.92 4.60
N LYS A 178 11.64 -20.13 3.58
CA LYS A 178 12.49 -19.93 2.40
C LYS A 178 13.78 -19.26 2.85
N GLU A 179 14.89 -19.71 2.29
CA GLU A 179 16.15 -18.99 2.47
C GLU A 179 16.01 -17.63 1.79
N LYS A 180 16.42 -16.57 2.50
CA LYS A 180 16.45 -15.20 1.96
C LYS A 180 17.29 -15.25 0.67
N LYS A 181 16.68 -15.01 -0.50
CA LYS A 181 17.44 -14.89 -1.74
C LYS A 181 18.32 -13.65 -1.64
N GLU A 182 19.57 -13.82 -1.26
CA GLU A 182 20.56 -12.74 -1.10
C GLU A 182 21.08 -12.19 -2.45
N THR A 183 20.40 -12.44 -3.57
CA THR A 183 20.83 -11.93 -4.87
C THR A 183 19.65 -11.53 -5.74
N ALA A 184 19.69 -10.29 -6.24
CA ALA A 184 18.79 -9.84 -7.29
C ALA A 184 18.96 -10.71 -8.55
N SER A 185 17.87 -10.96 -9.27
CA SER A 185 17.90 -11.77 -10.49
C SER A 185 17.14 -11.10 -11.63
N VAL A 186 17.61 -11.28 -12.86
CA VAL A 186 16.89 -10.84 -14.06
C VAL A 186 16.28 -12.05 -14.76
N THR A 187 15.00 -11.93 -15.12
CA THR A 187 14.31 -12.90 -15.97
C THR A 187 13.83 -12.24 -17.25
N TYR A 188 13.84 -12.97 -18.36
CA TYR A 188 13.51 -12.41 -19.67
C TYR A 188 13.04 -13.48 -20.64
N ARG A 189 12.23 -13.05 -21.61
CA ARG A 189 11.81 -13.88 -22.75
C ARG A 189 11.71 -13.05 -24.01
N THR A 190 11.77 -13.71 -25.15
CA THR A 190 11.69 -13.09 -26.47
C THR A 190 10.57 -13.67 -27.31
N HIS A 191 10.00 -12.84 -28.18
CA HIS A 191 9.09 -13.26 -29.25
C HIS A 191 9.92 -13.52 -30.50
N VAL A 192 9.93 -14.77 -30.97
CA VAL A 192 10.74 -15.22 -32.10
C VAL A 192 9.84 -15.50 -33.30
N GLN A 193 10.26 -15.03 -34.48
CA GLN A 193 9.57 -15.32 -35.73
C GLN A 193 9.23 -16.82 -35.86
N THR A 194 7.97 -17.12 -36.23
CA THR A 194 7.40 -18.47 -36.38
C THR A 194 7.10 -19.18 -35.06
N TYR A 195 7.81 -18.89 -33.97
CA TYR A 195 7.66 -19.61 -32.70
C TYR A 195 6.81 -18.87 -31.66
N GLY A 196 6.70 -17.55 -31.79
CA GLY A 196 6.00 -16.72 -30.81
C GLY A 196 6.84 -16.47 -29.56
N TRP A 197 6.18 -16.19 -28.45
CA TRP A 197 6.82 -16.04 -27.14
C TRP A 197 7.40 -17.37 -26.66
N GLN A 198 8.68 -17.36 -26.32
CA GLN A 198 9.37 -18.50 -25.72
C GLN A 198 9.30 -18.47 -24.19
N ASP A 199 9.69 -19.58 -23.55
CA ASP A 199 9.78 -19.68 -22.10
C ASP A 199 10.72 -18.62 -21.49
N TRP A 200 10.41 -18.22 -20.26
CA TRP A 200 11.26 -17.36 -19.45
C TRP A 200 12.64 -17.98 -19.22
N LYS A 201 13.67 -17.14 -19.32
CA LYS A 201 15.08 -17.44 -19.04
C LYS A 201 15.57 -16.52 -17.94
N SER A 202 16.66 -16.91 -17.29
CA SER A 202 17.20 -16.17 -16.15
C SER A 202 18.72 -16.07 -16.26
N ASN A 203 19.27 -14.95 -15.79
CA ASN A 203 20.70 -14.73 -15.51
C ASN A 203 21.70 -15.47 -16.45
N GLY A 204 21.83 -14.97 -17.67
CA GLY A 204 22.83 -15.39 -18.65
C GLY A 204 22.38 -16.54 -19.55
N ALA A 205 21.23 -17.17 -19.30
CA ALA A 205 20.68 -18.19 -20.19
C ALA A 205 20.15 -17.58 -21.50
N MET A 206 20.48 -18.16 -22.65
CA MET A 206 20.03 -17.65 -23.95
C MET A 206 18.50 -17.67 -24.09
N SER A 207 17.91 -16.54 -24.46
CA SER A 207 16.54 -16.43 -25.01
C SER A 207 16.62 -16.12 -26.51
N GLY A 208 15.78 -16.78 -27.33
CA GLY A 208 15.84 -16.68 -28.79
C GLY A 208 16.49 -17.89 -29.46
N THR A 209 17.14 -17.64 -30.59
CA THR A 209 17.86 -18.63 -31.40
C THR A 209 19.27 -18.14 -31.76
N SER A 210 20.12 -19.06 -32.19
CA SER A 210 21.45 -18.72 -32.71
C SER A 210 21.70 -19.52 -33.99
N GLY A 211 22.00 -18.82 -35.09
CA GLY A 211 22.34 -19.42 -36.38
C GLY A 211 21.16 -20.02 -37.16
N GLN A 212 19.93 -19.86 -36.67
CA GLN A 212 18.72 -20.43 -37.30
C GLN A 212 18.02 -19.47 -38.26
N ALA A 213 18.56 -18.26 -38.42
CA ALA A 213 17.99 -17.20 -39.24
C ALA A 213 16.55 -16.78 -38.87
N LYS A 214 16.20 -16.91 -37.59
CA LYS A 214 14.93 -16.43 -37.02
C LYS A 214 15.16 -15.11 -36.29
N ARG A 215 14.38 -14.08 -36.63
CA ARG A 215 14.46 -12.76 -35.98
C ARG A 215 13.76 -12.78 -34.62
N LEU A 216 14.29 -12.01 -33.68
CA LEU A 216 13.53 -11.49 -32.55
C LEU A 216 12.59 -10.38 -33.04
N GLU A 217 11.37 -10.35 -32.52
CA GLU A 217 10.36 -9.35 -32.84
C GLU A 217 9.99 -8.50 -31.61
N GLY A 218 10.06 -9.08 -30.42
CA GLY A 218 9.82 -8.40 -29.15
C GLY A 218 10.52 -9.07 -27.97
N ILE A 219 10.60 -8.37 -26.84
CA ILE A 219 11.25 -8.82 -25.60
C ILE A 219 10.49 -8.32 -24.37
N GLN A 220 10.49 -9.13 -23.31
CA GLN A 220 10.09 -8.75 -21.96
C GLN A 220 11.21 -9.09 -20.99
N ILE A 221 11.48 -8.18 -20.06
CA ILE A 221 12.54 -8.29 -19.05
C ILE A 221 11.96 -7.88 -17.69
N ASN A 222 12.13 -8.73 -16.69
CA ASN A 222 11.77 -8.48 -15.30
C ASN A 222 13.02 -8.47 -14.43
N LEU A 223 13.00 -7.62 -13.41
CA LEU A 223 13.97 -7.62 -12.34
C LEU A 223 13.29 -8.07 -11.05
N ASP A 224 13.78 -9.15 -10.47
CA ASP A 224 13.34 -9.64 -9.17
C ASP A 224 14.42 -9.27 -8.14
N SER A 225 14.12 -8.27 -7.30
CA SER A 225 14.98 -7.84 -6.20
C SER A 225 14.13 -7.61 -4.96
N THR A 226 14.50 -8.28 -3.86
CA THR A 226 13.89 -8.06 -2.55
C THR A 226 14.79 -7.24 -1.62
N GLU A 227 16.04 -7.02 -2.01
CA GLU A 227 17.05 -6.35 -1.17
C GLU A 227 17.17 -4.85 -1.48
N TYR A 228 17.04 -4.49 -2.76
CA TYR A 228 17.20 -3.12 -3.25
C TYR A 228 15.96 -2.72 -4.05
N SER A 229 15.51 -1.48 -3.86
CA SER A 229 14.47 -0.82 -4.65
C SER A 229 14.94 -0.46 -6.07
N GLY A 230 14.04 0.07 -6.88
CA GLY A 230 14.28 0.33 -8.31
C GLY A 230 13.92 -0.85 -9.22
N GLY A 231 14.39 -0.80 -10.47
CA GLY A 231 13.94 -1.72 -11.50
C GLY A 231 14.86 -1.81 -12.72
N ILE A 232 14.35 -2.39 -13.80
CA ILE A 232 15.03 -2.49 -15.09
C ILE A 232 14.26 -1.72 -16.15
N LYS A 233 14.97 -0.88 -16.91
CA LYS A 233 14.44 -0.17 -18.07
C LYS A 233 15.19 -0.55 -19.35
N TYR A 234 14.47 -0.63 -20.45
CA TYR A 234 15.03 -1.07 -21.73
C TYR A 234 14.26 -0.52 -22.92
N SER A 235 14.98 -0.32 -24.01
CA SER A 235 14.43 0.10 -25.29
C SER A 235 15.03 -0.76 -26.40
N THR A 236 14.26 -0.96 -27.48
CA THR A 236 14.69 -1.71 -28.65
C THR A 236 14.62 -0.86 -29.90
N HIS A 237 15.55 -1.09 -30.82
CA HIS A 237 15.51 -0.52 -32.16
C HIS A 237 14.78 -1.49 -33.09
N VAL A 238 13.62 -1.08 -33.59
CA VAL A 238 12.73 -1.89 -34.42
C VAL A 238 12.83 -1.46 -35.88
N GLN A 239 12.85 -2.43 -36.78
CA GLN A 239 12.85 -2.18 -38.22
C GLN A 239 11.73 -1.21 -38.64
N LYS A 240 12.10 -0.14 -39.36
CA LYS A 240 11.25 0.97 -39.84
C LYS A 240 10.76 1.95 -38.76
N TYR A 241 10.68 1.55 -37.50
CA TYR A 241 10.21 2.44 -36.42
C TYR A 241 11.37 3.12 -35.68
N GLY A 242 12.58 2.57 -35.74
CA GLY A 242 13.73 3.11 -35.03
C GLY A 242 13.69 2.73 -33.55
N TRP A 243 14.31 3.55 -32.70
CA TRP A 243 14.25 3.39 -31.25
C TRP A 243 12.83 3.68 -30.75
N GLN A 244 12.27 2.73 -30.01
CA GLN A 244 11.05 2.96 -29.25
C GLN A 244 11.37 3.59 -27.88
N GLY A 245 10.37 4.18 -27.24
CA GLY A 245 10.48 4.69 -25.87
C GLY A 245 10.84 3.60 -24.87
N ASP A 246 11.33 4.00 -23.70
CA ASP A 246 11.71 3.07 -22.65
C ASP A 246 10.51 2.23 -22.17
N ARG A 247 10.83 1.00 -21.78
CA ARG A 247 9.91 0.03 -21.19
C ARG A 247 10.50 -0.45 -19.87
N TYR A 248 9.62 -0.72 -18.93
CA TYR A 248 9.94 -1.07 -17.54
C TYR A 248 9.60 -2.54 -17.28
N ASN A 249 9.84 -3.03 -16.07
CA ASN A 249 9.64 -4.42 -15.65
C ASN A 249 8.42 -5.08 -16.33
N GLY A 250 8.66 -6.11 -17.14
CA GLY A 250 7.64 -6.93 -17.77
C GLY A 250 6.94 -6.30 -18.98
N ALA A 251 7.04 -4.98 -19.18
CA ALA A 251 6.41 -4.28 -20.29
C ALA A 251 7.07 -4.64 -21.64
N MET A 252 6.29 -5.05 -22.63
CA MET A 252 6.86 -5.47 -23.91
C MET A 252 7.56 -4.31 -24.65
N SER A 253 8.79 -4.56 -25.12
CA SER A 253 9.49 -3.72 -26.11
C SER A 253 9.61 -4.46 -27.44
N GLY A 254 9.34 -3.79 -28.56
CA GLY A 254 9.31 -4.38 -29.90
C GLY A 254 7.89 -4.48 -30.49
N THR A 255 7.65 -5.52 -31.29
CA THR A 255 6.37 -5.81 -31.96
C THR A 255 5.99 -7.29 -31.81
N SER A 256 4.70 -7.59 -31.94
CA SER A 256 4.17 -8.96 -31.97
C SER A 256 3.20 -9.06 -33.12
N GLY A 257 3.37 -10.05 -34.01
CA GLY A 257 2.49 -10.26 -35.17
C GLY A 257 2.71 -9.30 -36.36
N GLU A 258 3.49 -8.23 -36.23
CA GLU A 258 3.75 -7.26 -37.31
C GLU A 258 4.91 -7.62 -38.25
N ALA A 259 5.57 -8.75 -37.99
CA ALA A 259 6.71 -9.24 -38.76
C ALA A 259 7.92 -8.26 -38.83
N LYS A 260 8.12 -7.40 -37.82
CA LYS A 260 9.27 -6.49 -37.73
C LYS A 260 10.37 -7.11 -36.87
N ARG A 261 11.63 -6.98 -37.30
CA ARG A 261 12.79 -7.43 -36.51
C ARG A 261 13.24 -6.38 -35.50
N LEU A 262 13.75 -6.86 -34.37
CA LEU A 262 14.66 -6.10 -33.51
C LEU A 262 16.04 -6.06 -34.16
N GLU A 263 16.72 -4.92 -34.07
CA GLU A 263 18.07 -4.70 -34.60
C GLU A 263 19.10 -4.34 -33.53
N ALA A 264 18.65 -3.69 -32.46
CA ALA A 264 19.47 -3.35 -31.29
C ALA A 264 18.62 -3.27 -30.00
N ILE A 265 19.28 -3.29 -28.85
CA ILE A 265 18.69 -3.14 -27.53
C ILE A 265 19.62 -2.34 -26.60
N LYS A 266 19.03 -1.55 -25.71
CA LYS A 266 19.68 -0.93 -24.55
C LYS A 266 18.94 -1.35 -23.29
N ILE A 267 19.67 -1.65 -22.23
CA ILE A 267 19.15 -2.12 -20.95
C ILE A 267 19.90 -1.43 -19.81
N SER A 268 19.18 -0.83 -18.88
CA SER A 268 19.75 -0.15 -17.71
C SER A 268 18.96 -0.52 -16.45
N LEU A 269 19.62 -0.44 -15.30
CA LEU A 269 18.95 -0.43 -14.00
C LEU A 269 18.61 1.00 -13.62
N TYR A 270 17.56 1.19 -12.83
CA TYR A 270 17.18 2.46 -12.20
C TYR A 270 16.90 2.25 -10.71
N GLY A 271 16.76 3.33 -9.95
CA GLY A 271 16.65 3.30 -8.49
C GLY A 271 17.87 2.72 -7.76
N GLU A 272 17.66 2.33 -6.50
CA GLU A 272 18.71 1.91 -5.57
C GLU A 272 19.57 0.76 -6.13
N ILE A 273 18.96 -0.25 -6.74
CA ILE A 273 19.66 -1.43 -7.28
C ILE A 273 20.76 -1.08 -8.29
N SER A 274 20.65 0.05 -8.99
CA SER A 274 21.65 0.53 -9.94
C SER A 274 22.98 0.91 -9.28
N ASN A 275 22.97 1.20 -7.97
CA ASN A 275 24.19 1.47 -7.18
C ASN A 275 24.94 0.20 -6.80
N TYR A 276 24.25 -0.94 -6.76
CA TYR A 276 24.80 -2.21 -6.26
C TYR A 276 25.05 -3.23 -7.37
N TYR A 277 24.36 -3.12 -8.51
CA TYR A 277 24.49 -4.07 -9.63
C TYR A 277 24.74 -3.35 -10.95
N ASP A 278 25.45 -4.07 -11.83
CA ASP A 278 25.51 -3.81 -13.26
C ASP A 278 24.60 -4.82 -13.99
N VAL A 279 23.90 -4.38 -15.02
CA VAL A 279 23.22 -5.27 -15.97
C VAL A 279 24.10 -5.46 -17.20
N TYR A 280 24.59 -6.68 -17.40
CA TYR A 280 25.37 -7.07 -18.57
C TYR A 280 24.47 -7.79 -19.57
N TYR A 281 24.64 -7.50 -20.85
CA TYR A 281 23.90 -8.14 -21.92
C TYR A 281 24.70 -8.23 -23.21
N ARG A 282 24.34 -9.21 -24.04
CA ARG A 282 24.84 -9.35 -25.41
C ARG A 282 23.78 -9.95 -26.30
N VAL A 283 23.94 -9.77 -27.60
CA VAL A 283 23.00 -10.24 -28.60
C VAL A 283 23.69 -11.02 -29.71
N HIS A 284 22.97 -11.96 -30.30
CA HIS A 284 23.39 -12.66 -31.52
C HIS A 284 22.85 -11.93 -32.75
N VAL A 285 23.73 -11.30 -33.52
CA VAL A 285 23.38 -10.50 -34.69
C VAL A 285 23.57 -11.30 -35.96
N GLN A 286 22.62 -11.19 -36.90
CA GLN A 286 22.73 -11.79 -38.21
C GLN A 286 24.07 -11.49 -38.89
N LYS A 287 24.75 -12.54 -39.35
CA LYS A 287 26.08 -12.55 -40.00
C LYS A 287 27.27 -12.21 -39.09
N TYR A 288 27.08 -11.63 -37.92
CA TYR A 288 28.16 -11.30 -36.99
C TYR A 288 28.28 -12.31 -35.85
N GLY A 289 27.20 -13.03 -35.53
CA GLY A 289 27.18 -13.96 -34.42
C GLY A 289 26.96 -13.26 -33.10
N TRP A 290 27.39 -13.88 -32.00
CA TRP A 290 27.39 -13.26 -30.68
C TRP A 290 28.36 -12.09 -30.63
N GLN A 291 27.85 -10.92 -30.27
CA GLN A 291 28.68 -9.76 -29.96
C GLN A 291 29.23 -9.83 -28.53
N ASP A 292 30.21 -8.97 -28.23
CA ASP A 292 30.76 -8.81 -26.89
C ASP A 292 29.69 -8.33 -25.89
N TRP A 293 29.95 -8.57 -24.61
CA TRP A 293 29.09 -8.09 -23.53
C TRP A 293 29.23 -6.57 -23.39
N VAL A 294 28.08 -5.90 -23.37
CA VAL A 294 27.95 -4.48 -23.01
C VAL A 294 27.19 -4.37 -21.68
N LYS A 295 27.14 -3.18 -21.07
CA LYS A 295 26.39 -2.98 -19.83
C LYS A 295 25.71 -1.61 -19.74
N ASN A 296 24.73 -1.49 -18.84
CA ASN A 296 24.16 -0.22 -18.37
C ASN A 296 23.91 0.83 -19.47
N GLY A 297 22.95 0.55 -20.36
CA GLY A 297 22.50 1.50 -21.40
C GLY A 297 23.36 1.56 -22.67
N GLU A 298 24.51 0.88 -22.70
CA GLU A 298 25.32 0.72 -23.92
C GLU A 298 24.58 -0.04 -25.04
N LEU A 299 24.89 0.26 -26.30
CA LEU A 299 24.18 -0.37 -27.41
C LEU A 299 24.64 -1.83 -27.63
N ALA A 300 23.72 -2.79 -27.59
CA ALA A 300 23.92 -4.14 -28.11
C ALA A 300 23.18 -4.33 -29.43
N GLY A 301 23.85 -4.78 -30.50
CA GLY A 301 23.28 -4.96 -31.83
C GLY A 301 23.78 -3.93 -32.85
N THR A 302 22.93 -3.55 -33.80
CA THR A 302 23.22 -2.54 -34.83
C THR A 302 22.01 -1.64 -35.05
N SER A 303 22.20 -0.34 -35.21
CA SER A 303 21.17 0.57 -35.70
C SER A 303 21.54 1.04 -37.11
N GLY A 304 20.60 0.93 -38.06
CA GLY A 304 20.80 1.40 -39.45
C GLY A 304 21.46 0.40 -40.42
N GLU A 305 21.97 -0.75 -39.96
CA GLU A 305 22.59 -1.77 -40.82
C GLU A 305 21.63 -2.84 -41.35
N ALA A 306 20.35 -2.76 -40.98
CA ALA A 306 19.31 -3.71 -41.37
C ALA A 306 19.59 -5.19 -40.96
N LYS A 307 20.30 -5.41 -39.84
CA LYS A 307 20.59 -6.75 -39.30
C LYS A 307 19.62 -7.12 -38.19
N ARG A 308 19.06 -8.32 -38.22
CA ARG A 308 18.20 -8.84 -37.13
C ARG A 308 19.04 -9.30 -35.95
N LEU A 309 18.47 -9.16 -34.76
CA LEU A 309 18.82 -9.96 -33.60
C LEU A 309 18.17 -11.35 -33.72
N GLU A 310 18.87 -12.39 -33.30
CA GLU A 310 18.36 -13.78 -33.26
C GLU A 310 18.19 -14.29 -31.82
N GLY A 311 19.04 -13.83 -30.89
CA GLY A 311 19.02 -14.24 -29.49
C GLY A 311 19.70 -13.21 -28.58
N VAL A 312 19.45 -13.32 -27.28
CA VAL A 312 19.93 -12.42 -26.23
C VAL A 312 20.29 -13.18 -24.97
N GLU A 313 21.32 -12.73 -24.28
CA GLU A 313 21.69 -13.14 -22.92
C GLU A 313 21.78 -11.89 -22.04
N ILE A 314 21.22 -11.95 -20.83
CA ILE A 314 21.18 -10.84 -19.87
C ILE A 314 21.50 -11.39 -18.49
N LYS A 315 22.41 -10.76 -17.76
CA LYS A 315 22.76 -11.14 -16.38
C LYS A 315 22.99 -9.93 -15.51
N LEU A 316 22.65 -10.06 -14.23
CA LEU A 316 23.05 -9.13 -13.20
C LEU A 316 24.42 -9.53 -12.64
N VAL A 317 25.24 -8.54 -12.35
CA VAL A 317 26.54 -8.71 -11.71
C VAL A 317 26.66 -7.68 -10.60
N LYS A 318 26.90 -8.11 -9.36
CA LYS A 318 27.12 -7.20 -8.23
C LYS A 318 28.39 -6.38 -8.51
N LYS A 319 28.31 -5.06 -8.30
CA LYS A 319 29.44 -4.15 -8.44
C LYS A 319 30.51 -4.47 -7.40
N ALA A 320 31.77 -4.41 -7.79
CA ALA A 320 32.89 -4.70 -6.89
C ALA A 320 33.06 -3.62 -5.82
N ASP A 321 32.68 -2.39 -6.16
CA ASP A 321 32.67 -1.17 -5.35
C ASP A 321 31.27 -0.80 -4.86
N ALA A 322 30.33 -1.76 -4.86
CA ALA A 322 29.01 -1.53 -4.30
C ALA A 322 29.13 -0.99 -2.85
N PRO A 323 28.45 0.11 -2.51
CA PRO A 323 28.48 0.63 -1.15
C PRO A 323 27.91 -0.41 -0.16
N GLU A 324 28.21 -0.26 1.12
CA GLU A 324 27.48 -1.03 2.14
C GLU A 324 26.01 -0.61 2.09
N LYS A 325 25.10 -1.60 2.07
CA LYS A 325 23.66 -1.32 2.17
C LYS A 325 23.41 -0.64 3.51
N LYS A 326 23.00 0.63 3.48
CA LYS A 326 22.53 1.33 4.66
C LYS A 326 21.03 1.09 4.78
N GLU A 327 20.62 0.46 5.88
CA GLU A 327 19.21 0.42 6.25
C GLU A 327 18.76 1.84 6.66
N ALA A 328 17.51 2.19 6.35
CA ALA A 328 16.94 3.46 6.75
C ALA A 328 17.00 3.60 8.29
N LEU A 329 17.51 4.74 8.78
CA LEU A 329 17.59 4.99 10.21
C LEU A 329 16.21 5.30 10.78
N LYS A 330 15.75 4.46 11.72
CA LYS A 330 14.58 4.76 12.54
C LYS A 330 14.95 5.63 13.73
N LEU A 331 14.37 6.82 13.81
CA LEU A 331 14.48 7.74 14.94
C LEU A 331 13.30 7.53 15.90
N THR A 332 13.54 7.78 17.19
CA THR A 332 12.49 7.88 18.22
C THR A 332 12.55 9.28 18.80
N LEU A 333 11.46 10.04 18.65
CA LEU A 333 11.32 11.36 19.26
C LEU A 333 10.92 11.25 20.74
N SER A 334 11.21 12.28 21.54
CA SER A 334 10.98 12.25 23.00
C SER A 334 9.51 12.32 23.41
N GLY A 335 8.63 12.77 22.53
CA GLY A 335 7.23 13.10 22.82
C GLY A 335 7.04 14.45 23.52
N ASN A 336 8.08 15.26 23.68
CA ASN A 336 8.04 16.53 24.41
C ASN A 336 8.23 17.73 23.47
N ALA A 337 7.24 18.64 23.47
CA ALA A 337 7.19 19.87 22.66
C ALA A 337 8.39 20.81 22.83
N THR A 338 9.07 20.74 23.97
CA THR A 338 10.23 21.62 24.26
C THR A 338 11.55 21.09 23.71
N ASP A 339 11.60 19.82 23.30
CA ASP A 339 12.79 19.23 22.71
C ASP A 339 12.84 19.51 21.20
N SER A 340 14.04 19.62 20.64
CA SER A 340 14.27 19.85 19.21
C SER A 340 15.47 19.06 18.72
N TYR A 341 15.36 18.53 17.50
CA TYR A 341 16.33 17.64 16.86
C TYR A 341 16.75 18.22 15.51
N GLU A 342 18.04 18.49 15.32
CA GLU A 342 18.62 18.71 14.00
C GLU A 342 18.97 17.34 13.38
N ILE A 343 18.37 17.04 12.24
CA ILE A 343 18.54 15.76 11.56
C ILE A 343 19.85 15.78 10.76
N ILE A 344 20.83 14.98 11.19
CA ILE A 344 22.19 14.99 10.61
C ILE A 344 22.41 13.96 9.50
N GLU A 345 21.51 12.98 9.40
CA GLU A 345 21.43 11.94 8.36
C GLU A 345 19.95 11.64 8.14
N ASP A 346 19.57 11.31 6.90
CA ASP A 346 18.19 10.96 6.56
C ASP A 346 17.67 9.88 7.51
N CYS A 347 16.50 10.07 8.08
CA CYS A 347 15.89 9.11 9.00
C CYS A 347 14.36 9.18 8.92
N TYR A 348 13.68 8.21 9.52
CA TYR A 348 12.23 8.21 9.62
C TYR A 348 11.79 7.98 11.06
N VAL A 349 10.60 8.47 11.40
CA VAL A 349 9.92 8.20 12.65
C VAL A 349 8.65 7.41 12.30
N GLU A 350 8.42 6.31 13.01
CA GLU A 350 7.27 5.46 12.76
C GLU A 350 6.30 5.51 13.93
N GLY A 351 5.05 5.89 13.62
CA GLY A 351 3.89 5.85 14.51
C GLY A 351 3.02 4.62 14.31
N GLU A 352 1.83 4.66 14.89
CA GLU A 352 0.72 3.74 14.69
C GLU A 352 0.15 3.86 13.27
N ASP A 353 -0.28 5.07 12.87
CA ASP A 353 -0.97 5.31 11.59
C ASP A 353 -0.14 6.08 10.55
N VAL A 354 1.04 6.59 10.95
CA VAL A 354 1.85 7.51 10.14
C VAL A 354 3.34 7.14 10.13
N ILE A 355 4.01 7.44 9.02
CA ILE A 355 5.48 7.50 8.94
C ILE A 355 5.89 8.93 8.63
N LEU A 356 6.73 9.52 9.49
CA LEU A 356 7.37 10.80 9.23
C LEU A 356 8.75 10.56 8.61
N TYR A 357 8.97 11.09 7.41
CA TYR A 357 10.24 11.02 6.71
C TYR A 357 10.99 12.33 6.91
N LEU A 358 12.22 12.23 7.42
CA LEU A 358 13.01 13.35 7.88
C LEU A 358 14.33 13.39 7.09
N PRO A 359 14.39 14.15 5.98
CA PRO A 359 15.62 14.39 5.24
C PRO A 359 16.65 15.11 6.09
N LYS A 360 17.93 14.89 5.81
CA LYS A 360 19.05 15.56 6.45
C LYS A 360 18.92 17.08 6.35
N GLY A 361 19.15 17.75 7.47
CA GLY A 361 19.14 19.20 7.60
C GLY A 361 17.81 19.78 8.09
N VAL A 362 16.76 18.96 8.22
CA VAL A 362 15.50 19.39 8.85
C VAL A 362 15.68 19.49 10.37
N THR A 363 14.98 20.44 11.00
CA THR A 363 14.89 20.54 12.46
C THR A 363 13.46 20.23 12.89
N VAL A 364 13.26 19.25 13.76
CA VAL A 364 11.92 18.80 14.20
C VAL A 364 11.75 18.89 15.71
N LYS A 365 10.50 19.03 16.19
CA LYS A 365 10.15 18.98 17.61
C LYS A 365 10.06 17.55 18.13
N GLY A 366 10.27 17.38 19.43
CA GLY A 366 10.17 16.08 20.08
C GLY A 366 8.78 15.45 20.09
N ASP A 367 7.71 16.23 19.95
CA ASP A 367 6.31 15.75 19.98
C ASP A 367 5.62 15.72 18.60
N MET A 368 6.35 16.01 17.52
CA MET A 368 5.80 16.08 16.15
C MET A 368 4.98 14.84 15.78
N LEU A 369 5.44 13.64 16.15
CA LEU A 369 4.67 12.40 15.92
C LEU A 369 3.33 12.41 16.66
N ASN A 370 3.34 12.76 17.95
CA ASN A 370 2.14 12.79 18.77
C ASN A 370 1.13 13.83 18.26
N VAL A 371 1.60 15.00 17.81
CA VAL A 371 0.76 16.03 17.21
C VAL A 371 0.08 15.50 15.95
N THR A 372 0.85 14.87 15.05
CA THR A 372 0.33 14.34 13.78
C THR A 372 -0.72 13.24 14.01
N GLU A 373 -0.40 12.26 14.85
CA GLU A 373 -1.34 11.17 15.18
C GLU A 373 -2.60 11.68 15.89
N LYS A 374 -2.46 12.71 16.74
CA LYS A 374 -3.59 13.33 17.40
C LYS A 374 -4.51 14.00 16.38
N ILE A 375 -3.97 14.77 15.43
CA ILE A 375 -4.73 15.39 14.34
C ILE A 375 -5.49 14.32 13.55
N MET A 376 -4.79 13.24 13.18
CA MET A 376 -5.40 12.11 12.48
C MET A 376 -6.56 11.50 13.28
N SER A 377 -6.35 11.26 14.57
CA SER A 377 -7.40 10.74 15.46
C SER A 377 -8.60 11.68 15.56
N ASP A 378 -8.37 12.98 15.72
CA ASP A 378 -9.42 14.00 15.84
C ASP A 378 -10.26 14.07 14.56
N LEU A 379 -9.60 14.05 13.40
CA LEU A 379 -10.22 14.00 12.08
C LEU A 379 -11.08 12.74 11.88
N SER A 380 -10.55 11.57 12.21
CA SER A 380 -11.28 10.30 12.08
C SER A 380 -12.50 10.26 13.01
N LYS A 381 -12.37 10.82 14.21
CA LYS A 381 -13.45 10.91 15.19
C LYS A 381 -14.55 11.88 14.75
N SER A 382 -14.19 13.03 14.17
CA SER A 382 -15.15 14.06 13.72
C SER A 382 -15.94 13.64 12.48
N THR A 383 -15.31 12.85 11.60
CA THR A 383 -15.90 12.41 10.32
C THR A 383 -16.46 10.99 10.33
N GLY A 384 -15.95 10.11 11.19
CA GLY A 384 -16.21 8.67 11.14
C GLY A 384 -15.51 7.95 9.97
N LEU A 385 -14.61 8.62 9.26
CA LEU A 385 -13.81 8.08 8.17
C LEU A 385 -12.47 7.55 8.67
N ASN A 386 -11.87 6.65 7.90
CA ASN A 386 -10.51 6.17 8.13
C ASN A 386 -9.58 6.77 7.08
N PHE A 387 -8.29 6.83 7.40
CA PHE A 387 -7.27 7.25 6.44
C PHE A 387 -7.08 6.22 5.34
N ASP A 388 -7.00 6.71 4.11
CA ASP A 388 -6.59 5.95 2.95
C ASP A 388 -5.14 6.22 2.61
N LYS A 389 -4.30 5.29 3.05
CA LYS A 389 -2.88 5.21 2.73
C LYS A 389 -2.54 5.20 1.23
N ASN A 390 -3.51 4.96 0.33
CA ASN A 390 -3.30 4.94 -1.13
C ASN A 390 -3.94 6.14 -1.86
N TYR A 391 -4.05 7.27 -1.18
CA TYR A 391 -4.58 8.51 -1.74
C TYR A 391 -3.60 9.13 -2.76
N GLU A 392 -4.02 9.32 -4.00
CA GLU A 392 -3.24 9.98 -5.05
C GLU A 392 -3.94 11.29 -5.47
N PRO A 393 -3.51 12.46 -4.97
CA PRO A 393 -4.04 13.74 -5.44
C PRO A 393 -3.53 14.07 -6.85
N ASP A 394 -4.26 14.93 -7.58
CA ASP A 394 -3.82 15.59 -8.81
C ASP A 394 -2.66 16.58 -8.49
N GLY A 395 -1.44 16.06 -8.34
CA GLY A 395 -0.28 16.78 -7.80
C GLY A 395 0.91 16.91 -8.75
N TYR A 396 1.55 18.08 -8.77
CA TYR A 396 2.63 18.48 -9.69
C TYR A 396 4.04 18.00 -9.34
N TRP A 397 4.22 17.30 -8.21
CA TRP A 397 5.54 16.96 -7.67
C TRP A 397 5.61 15.50 -7.27
N ASP A 398 6.48 14.76 -7.93
CA ASP A 398 6.76 13.37 -7.62
C ASP A 398 7.76 13.29 -6.45
N VAL A 399 7.29 13.71 -5.27
CA VAL A 399 8.01 13.58 -3.99
C VAL A 399 8.33 12.11 -3.73
N ARG A 400 7.53 11.22 -4.33
CA ARG A 400 7.69 9.79 -4.23
C ARG A 400 8.89 9.27 -5.00
N ASP A 401 9.14 9.72 -6.22
CA ASP A 401 10.40 9.43 -6.92
C ASP A 401 11.62 10.05 -6.21
N GLU A 402 11.47 11.25 -5.65
CA GLU A 402 12.58 11.96 -5.00
C GLU A 402 13.00 11.35 -3.63
N TYR A 403 12.04 10.83 -2.85
CA TYR A 403 12.30 10.34 -1.49
C TYR A 403 11.95 8.87 -1.24
N TYR A 404 10.99 8.27 -1.98
CA TYR A 404 10.39 6.97 -1.66
C TYR A 404 10.70 5.83 -2.64
N GLU A 405 10.80 6.06 -3.95
CA GLU A 405 11.00 4.96 -4.92
C GLU A 405 12.47 4.74 -5.28
N GLU A 406 13.28 5.80 -5.21
CA GLU A 406 14.70 5.76 -5.55
C GLU A 406 15.56 6.38 -4.45
N GLY A 407 15.83 5.64 -3.35
CA GLY A 407 16.71 6.21 -2.32
C GLY A 407 16.73 5.52 -0.97
N TYR A 408 17.07 6.31 0.05
CA TYR A 408 17.34 5.85 1.41
C TYR A 408 16.10 5.30 2.13
N PHE A 409 14.89 5.76 1.77
CA PHE A 409 13.63 5.33 2.39
C PHE A 409 12.88 4.24 1.63
N ALA A 410 13.44 3.71 0.54
CA ALA A 410 12.66 2.91 -0.41
C ALA A 410 12.20 1.52 0.06
N ASN A 411 12.60 1.12 1.27
CA ASN A 411 12.09 -0.08 1.93
C ASN A 411 11.23 0.24 3.17
N VAL A 412 10.96 1.51 3.46
CA VAL A 412 10.11 1.96 4.57
C VAL A 412 8.67 2.10 4.08
N ASN A 413 7.70 1.52 4.80
CA ASN A 413 6.26 1.56 4.45
C ASN A 413 5.91 1.00 3.05
N LYS A 414 6.66 -0.01 2.58
CA LYS A 414 6.50 -0.56 1.22
C LYS A 414 5.13 -1.23 0.98
N ASP A 415 4.51 -1.75 2.03
CA ASP A 415 3.14 -2.28 2.00
C ASP A 415 2.08 -1.16 1.95
N ASN A 416 2.54 0.09 2.02
CA ASN A 416 1.74 1.29 2.12
C ASN A 416 0.71 1.13 3.24
N SER A 417 1.14 0.67 4.43
CA SER A 417 0.26 0.38 5.56
C SER A 417 -0.12 1.60 6.39
N LYS A 418 0.66 2.68 6.27
CA LYS A 418 0.53 3.94 7.02
C LYS A 418 0.52 5.15 6.09
N VAL A 419 0.03 6.29 6.57
CA VAL A 419 0.10 7.57 5.83
C VAL A 419 1.56 8.05 5.80
N ASN A 420 2.04 8.44 4.61
CA ASN A 420 3.39 8.96 4.44
C ASN A 420 3.39 10.47 4.67
N VAL A 421 4.32 10.99 5.47
CA VAL A 421 4.50 12.43 5.70
C VAL A 421 5.97 12.82 5.51
N VAL A 422 6.29 13.60 4.48
CA VAL A 422 7.65 14.16 4.31
C VAL A 422 7.75 15.49 5.02
N VAL A 423 8.76 15.65 5.86
CA VAL A 423 9.06 16.92 6.49
C VAL A 423 10.17 17.63 5.72
N ILE A 424 9.95 18.86 5.25
CA ILE A 424 10.94 19.63 4.48
C ILE A 424 11.23 20.99 5.10
N ASN A 425 12.40 21.55 4.77
CA ASN A 425 12.74 22.94 5.10
C ASN A 425 12.13 23.88 4.05
N SER A 426 11.41 24.92 4.48
CA SER A 426 10.90 26.00 3.62
C SER A 426 10.83 27.31 4.41
N ASN A 427 10.70 28.45 3.74
CA ASN A 427 10.53 29.76 4.38
C ASN A 427 9.05 30.22 4.45
N VAL A 428 8.11 29.40 3.98
CA VAL A 428 6.70 29.75 3.78
C VAL A 428 5.79 28.68 4.41
N GLY A 429 5.95 28.43 5.71
CA GLY A 429 5.34 27.29 6.43
C GLY A 429 3.94 26.87 6.01
N ASN A 430 3.87 25.89 5.11
CA ASN A 430 2.65 25.27 4.59
C ASN A 430 2.77 23.74 4.60
N ALA A 431 1.63 23.05 4.51
CA ALA A 431 1.58 21.65 4.13
C ALA A 431 0.86 21.53 2.78
N PHE A 432 1.11 20.45 2.04
CA PHE A 432 0.33 20.10 0.85
C PHE A 432 0.29 18.59 0.63
N ALA A 433 -0.85 18.08 0.18
CA ALA A 433 -0.99 16.70 -0.26
C ALA A 433 -0.26 16.49 -1.60
N SER A 434 0.41 15.34 -1.70
CA SER A 434 1.17 14.89 -2.86
C SER A 434 0.97 13.37 -3.01
N GLU A 435 1.29 12.77 -4.16
CA GLU A 435 1.06 11.33 -4.42
C GLU A 435 1.37 10.41 -3.21
N ASN A 436 0.32 9.80 -2.65
CA ASN A 436 0.36 8.89 -1.49
C ASN A 436 1.02 9.46 -0.22
N SER A 437 1.14 10.79 -0.11
CA SER A 437 1.94 11.47 0.88
C SER A 437 1.42 12.85 1.26
N ILE A 438 1.72 13.31 2.47
CA ILE A 438 1.62 14.72 2.85
C ILE A 438 3.02 15.30 2.93
N VAL A 439 3.26 16.45 2.30
CA VAL A 439 4.48 17.21 2.50
C VAL A 439 4.19 18.29 3.52
N VAL A 440 4.99 18.34 4.58
CA VAL A 440 4.88 19.34 5.63
C VAL A 440 6.15 20.16 5.71
N GLU A 441 6.00 21.47 5.61
CA GLU A 441 7.09 22.39 5.86
C GLU A 441 7.20 22.68 7.37
N ILE A 442 8.41 22.58 7.92
CA ILE A 442 8.68 22.56 9.37
C ILE A 442 8.08 23.72 10.17
N PHE A 443 7.91 24.89 9.55
CA PHE A 443 7.33 26.05 10.21
C PHE A 443 5.86 25.83 10.66
N ASP A 444 5.18 24.81 10.15
CA ASP A 444 3.81 24.44 10.51
C ASP A 444 3.71 23.82 11.94
N TYR A 445 4.80 23.26 12.48
CA TYR A 445 4.84 22.66 13.83
C TYR A 445 5.40 23.59 14.93
N ASP A 446 5.82 24.80 14.59
CA ASP A 446 6.52 25.72 15.51
C ASP A 446 5.57 26.72 16.21
N TYR A 447 4.27 26.70 15.89
CA TYR A 447 3.27 27.65 16.39
C TYR A 447 2.15 26.95 17.18
N ASP A 448 1.48 27.74 18.03
CA ASP A 448 0.36 27.32 18.90
C ASP A 448 -0.71 26.48 18.17
N GLU A 449 -1.53 25.71 18.90
CA GLU A 449 -2.53 24.76 18.35
C GLU A 449 -3.39 25.33 17.19
N CYS A 450 -3.60 26.66 17.18
CA CYS A 450 -4.30 27.40 16.14
C CYS A 450 -3.59 27.45 14.78
N ARG A 451 -2.37 26.93 14.60
CA ARG A 451 -1.63 27.00 13.31
C ARG A 451 -1.37 25.68 12.60
N HIS A 452 -1.65 24.52 13.20
CA HIS A 452 -1.65 23.25 12.46
C HIS A 452 -2.81 23.12 11.46
N GLN A 453 -3.53 24.21 11.15
CA GLN A 453 -4.74 24.20 10.33
C GLN A 453 -4.46 23.68 8.92
N THR A 454 -3.31 24.05 8.35
CA THR A 454 -2.85 23.53 7.06
C THR A 454 -2.65 22.01 7.15
N LEU A 455 -2.00 21.50 8.19
CA LEU A 455 -1.89 20.06 8.41
C LEU A 455 -3.25 19.35 8.60
N TYR A 456 -4.21 19.95 9.30
CA TYR A 456 -5.59 19.43 9.38
C TYR A 456 -6.24 19.38 7.99
N HIS A 457 -6.06 20.43 7.17
CA HIS A 457 -6.59 20.51 5.80
C HIS A 457 -6.00 19.41 4.93
N GLU A 458 -4.68 19.29 4.88
CA GLU A 458 -4.01 18.32 4.03
C GLU A 458 -4.24 16.88 4.48
N LEU A 459 -4.26 16.60 5.79
CA LEU A 459 -4.63 15.27 6.28
C LEU A 459 -6.11 14.95 6.00
N SER A 460 -6.99 15.95 5.88
CA SER A 460 -8.38 15.72 5.50
C SER A 460 -8.50 15.15 4.09
N HIS A 461 -7.64 15.55 3.16
CA HIS A 461 -7.60 14.97 1.81
C HIS A 461 -7.38 13.46 1.81
N VAL A 462 -6.68 12.95 2.82
CA VAL A 462 -6.32 11.52 2.96
C VAL A 462 -7.39 10.70 3.70
N LEU A 463 -8.48 11.31 4.19
CA LEU A 463 -9.61 10.63 4.85
C LEU A 463 -10.65 10.11 3.82
N GLN A 464 -10.34 9.05 3.07
CA GLN A 464 -11.20 8.61 1.95
C GLN A 464 -11.40 7.09 1.83
N PHE A 465 -12.26 6.68 0.88
CA PHE A 465 -12.45 5.27 0.48
C PHE A 465 -11.85 5.03 -0.92
N ARG A 466 -10.96 4.04 -0.99
CA ARG A 466 -10.05 3.69 -2.10
C ARG A 466 -10.65 3.26 -3.45
N ASN A 467 -11.43 4.09 -4.14
CA ASN A 467 -11.78 3.81 -5.54
C ASN A 467 -11.75 5.03 -6.48
N GLY A 468 -10.79 5.92 -6.27
CA GLY A 468 -10.18 6.72 -7.35
C GLY A 468 -11.09 7.76 -8.00
N ALA A 469 -11.81 8.53 -7.20
CA ALA A 469 -12.53 9.69 -7.68
C ALA A 469 -11.83 10.95 -7.19
N ASP A 470 -11.15 11.67 -8.09
CA ASP A 470 -11.16 13.13 -7.98
C ASP A 470 -12.65 13.51 -8.04
N LEU A 471 -13.21 13.95 -6.89
CA LEU A 471 -14.60 14.41 -6.82
C LEU A 471 -14.71 15.85 -7.36
N GLY A 472 -13.72 16.27 -8.14
CA GLY A 472 -13.51 17.62 -8.54
C GLY A 472 -13.01 18.47 -7.36
N SER A 473 -12.17 19.44 -7.70
CA SER A 473 -11.66 20.49 -6.81
C SER A 473 -12.70 21.15 -5.87
N VAL A 474 -14.00 21.11 -6.19
CA VAL A 474 -15.07 21.67 -5.35
C VAL A 474 -15.39 20.77 -4.15
N MET A 475 -15.51 19.45 -4.34
CA MET A 475 -15.82 18.54 -3.24
C MET A 475 -14.58 18.22 -2.42
N ASP A 476 -13.44 18.02 -3.07
CA ASP A 476 -12.20 17.64 -2.37
C ASP A 476 -11.70 18.79 -1.49
N GLU A 477 -11.49 19.99 -2.06
CA GLU A 477 -11.10 21.15 -1.24
C GLU A 477 -12.23 21.54 -0.29
N GLY A 478 -13.48 21.54 -0.74
CA GLY A 478 -14.64 21.80 0.11
C GLY A 478 -14.68 20.92 1.36
N PHE A 479 -14.39 19.63 1.20
CA PHE A 479 -14.30 18.68 2.28
C PHE A 479 -13.15 18.98 3.22
N ALA A 480 -11.96 19.24 2.69
CA ALA A 480 -10.80 19.54 3.51
C ALA A 480 -11.02 20.79 4.38
N VAL A 481 -11.55 21.89 3.82
CA VAL A 481 -11.85 23.10 4.61
C VAL A 481 -13.02 22.91 5.57
N TYR A 482 -14.11 22.25 5.15
CA TYR A 482 -15.26 22.03 6.03
C TYR A 482 -14.89 21.12 7.21
N THR A 483 -14.16 20.04 6.95
CA THR A 483 -13.72 19.09 7.98
C THR A 483 -12.75 19.72 8.95
N THR A 484 -11.79 20.51 8.44
CA THR A 484 -10.88 21.30 9.28
C THR A 484 -11.66 22.24 10.18
N TYR A 485 -12.60 23.02 9.63
CA TYR A 485 -13.46 23.92 10.41
C TYR A 485 -14.27 23.18 11.49
N LYS A 486 -14.95 22.09 11.10
CA LYS A 486 -15.78 21.29 12.00
C LYS A 486 -14.95 20.69 13.14
N CYS A 487 -13.85 20.02 12.80
CA CYS A 487 -12.99 19.35 13.76
C CYS A 487 -12.42 20.33 14.79
N LEU A 488 -11.85 21.46 14.34
CA LEU A 488 -11.32 22.48 15.24
C LEU A 488 -12.41 23.09 16.13
N THR A 489 -13.61 23.32 15.59
CA THR A 489 -14.76 23.82 16.34
C THR A 489 -15.18 22.83 17.44
N GLU A 490 -15.30 21.54 17.12
CA GLU A 490 -15.65 20.49 18.09
C GLU A 490 -14.62 20.35 19.22
N MET A 491 -13.37 20.70 18.93
CA MET A 491 -12.26 20.69 19.88
C MET A 491 -12.13 21.99 20.68
N GLY A 492 -12.89 23.03 20.33
CA GLY A 492 -12.79 24.36 20.93
C GLY A 492 -11.53 25.12 20.56
N ILE A 493 -10.93 24.81 19.40
CA ILE A 493 -9.75 25.51 18.87
C ILE A 493 -10.22 26.58 17.88
N PRO A 494 -9.86 27.88 18.07
CA PRO A 494 -10.20 28.93 17.11
C PRO A 494 -9.60 28.69 15.72
N ASN A 495 -10.44 28.67 14.68
CA ASN A 495 -10.03 28.60 13.28
C ASN A 495 -10.22 29.96 12.58
N TRP A 496 -9.21 30.83 12.67
CA TRP A 496 -9.26 32.16 12.04
C TRP A 496 -9.26 32.13 10.51
N ASP A 497 -8.69 31.11 9.89
CA ASP A 497 -8.69 30.98 8.44
C ASP A 497 -10.09 30.70 7.90
N ALA A 498 -10.99 30.15 8.73
CA ALA A 498 -12.40 29.96 8.36
C ALA A 498 -13.14 31.29 8.08
N VAL A 499 -12.65 32.42 8.62
CA VAL A 499 -13.25 33.75 8.37
C VAL A 499 -13.28 34.08 6.88
N GLN A 500 -12.28 33.65 6.12
CA GLN A 500 -12.25 33.90 4.68
C GLN A 500 -13.44 33.23 3.96
N TYR A 501 -13.91 32.08 4.46
CA TYR A 501 -15.04 31.35 3.88
C TYR A 501 -16.39 31.95 4.30
N PHE A 502 -16.47 32.60 5.47
CA PHE A 502 -17.67 33.31 5.96
C PHE A 502 -17.83 34.72 5.37
N ALA A 503 -16.78 35.34 4.83
CA ALA A 503 -16.89 36.69 4.30
C ALA A 503 -17.95 36.77 3.16
N PRO A 504 -18.73 37.88 3.09
CA PRO A 504 -19.73 38.06 2.04
C PRO A 504 -19.06 37.95 0.67
N THR A 505 -19.70 37.15 -0.18
CA THR A 505 -19.20 36.68 -1.47
C THR A 505 -18.74 37.82 -2.36
N ASP A 506 -17.54 37.66 -2.91
CA ASP A 506 -17.20 38.28 -4.18
C ASP A 506 -18.22 37.88 -5.27
N ASP A 507 -18.45 38.77 -6.23
CA ASP A 507 -19.40 38.57 -7.33
C ASP A 507 -19.19 37.21 -8.04
N LEU A 508 -17.93 36.75 -8.16
CA LEU A 508 -17.57 35.48 -8.81
C LEU A 508 -18.13 34.22 -8.12
N VAL A 509 -18.15 34.18 -6.79
CA VAL A 509 -18.67 33.01 -6.05
C VAL A 509 -20.20 33.05 -6.07
N SER A 510 -20.80 34.23 -5.90
CA SER A 510 -22.25 34.41 -6.00
C SER A 510 -22.80 33.97 -7.37
N ASP A 511 -22.13 34.37 -8.46
CA ASP A 511 -22.53 34.00 -9.83
C ASP A 511 -22.47 32.47 -10.05
N ARG A 512 -21.50 31.78 -9.44
CA ARG A 512 -21.38 30.33 -9.52
C ARG A 512 -22.43 29.60 -8.69
N ILE A 513 -22.75 30.09 -7.49
CA ILE A 513 -23.86 29.56 -6.66
C ILE A 513 -25.19 29.72 -7.38
N ALA A 514 -25.44 30.86 -8.03
CA ALA A 514 -26.61 31.07 -8.86
C ALA A 514 -26.68 30.12 -10.07
N GLY A 515 -25.52 29.64 -10.54
CA GLY A 515 -25.41 28.60 -11.57
C GLY A 515 -25.68 27.17 -11.09
N GLY A 516 -25.83 26.93 -9.78
CA GLY A 516 -26.15 25.61 -9.22
C GLY A 516 -25.16 24.52 -9.61
N GLU A 517 -25.63 23.47 -10.29
CA GLU A 517 -24.81 22.31 -10.66
C GLU A 517 -23.71 22.63 -11.69
N ASP A 518 -23.81 23.74 -12.41
CA ASP A 518 -22.76 24.16 -13.37
C ASP A 518 -21.47 24.56 -12.66
N ALA A 519 -21.49 24.89 -11.36
CA ALA A 519 -20.30 25.16 -10.57
C ALA A 519 -19.31 23.97 -10.56
N PHE A 520 -19.82 22.74 -10.66
CA PHE A 520 -19.01 21.52 -10.74
C PHE A 520 -18.37 21.29 -12.10
N ARG A 521 -18.89 21.89 -13.18
CA ARG A 521 -18.35 21.72 -14.55
C ARG A 521 -17.13 22.57 -14.85
N PHE A 522 -16.79 23.51 -13.98
CA PHE A 522 -15.62 24.34 -14.17
C PHE A 522 -14.42 23.68 -13.53
N TRP A 523 -13.40 23.42 -14.33
CA TRP A 523 -12.05 23.22 -13.82
C TRP A 523 -11.58 24.57 -13.26
N ILE A 524 -11.75 24.77 -11.95
CA ILE A 524 -11.32 26.01 -11.27
C ILE A 524 -9.83 25.85 -10.95
N LYS A 525 -8.97 25.67 -11.95
CA LYS A 525 -7.51 25.72 -11.75
C LYS A 525 -6.96 27.13 -11.68
N ASP A 526 -7.75 28.13 -12.02
CA ASP A 526 -7.22 29.48 -12.11
C ASP A 526 -7.45 30.22 -10.81
N ASP A 527 -6.31 30.53 -10.18
CA ASP A 527 -6.12 31.71 -9.38
C ASP A 527 -6.71 32.95 -10.10
N VAL A 528 -7.96 33.31 -9.80
CA VAL A 528 -8.57 34.54 -10.32
C VAL A 528 -8.22 35.69 -9.38
N ASN A 529 -6.99 36.21 -9.50
CA ASN A 529 -6.45 37.34 -8.70
C ASN A 529 -6.21 37.05 -7.20
N GLY A 530 -5.52 35.97 -6.87
CA GLY A 530 -5.25 35.46 -5.53
C GLY A 530 -6.43 34.70 -4.89
N ARG A 531 -7.32 34.07 -5.66
CA ARG A 531 -8.63 33.61 -5.15
C ARG A 531 -8.95 32.16 -5.54
N PHE A 532 -9.55 31.43 -4.61
CA PHE A 532 -9.83 29.99 -4.73
C PHE A 532 -11.35 29.66 -4.64
N PRO A 533 -12.15 29.95 -5.68
CA PRO A 533 -13.62 29.84 -5.63
C PRO A 533 -14.16 28.45 -5.26
N ASN A 534 -13.40 27.39 -5.55
CA ASN A 534 -13.73 26.01 -5.23
C ASN A 534 -13.79 25.76 -3.71
N TYR A 535 -12.89 26.35 -2.92
CA TYR A 535 -12.89 26.23 -1.45
C TYR A 535 -14.15 26.87 -0.86
N HIS A 536 -14.48 28.09 -1.30
CA HIS A 536 -15.65 28.82 -0.80
C HIS A 536 -16.97 28.14 -1.18
N TYR A 537 -17.10 27.72 -2.45
CA TYR A 537 -18.29 27.01 -2.90
C TYR A 537 -18.43 25.67 -2.17
N GLY A 538 -17.36 24.88 -2.12
CA GLY A 538 -17.34 23.57 -1.47
C GLY A 538 -17.68 23.66 0.01
N PHE A 539 -17.11 24.62 0.74
CA PHE A 539 -17.42 24.87 2.15
C PHE A 539 -18.90 25.18 2.37
N ARG A 540 -19.48 26.07 1.56
CA ARG A 540 -20.91 26.41 1.60
C ARG A 540 -21.80 25.21 1.30
N PHE A 541 -21.45 24.48 0.25
CA PHE A 541 -22.23 23.33 -0.20
C PHE A 541 -22.21 22.22 0.84
N LEU A 542 -21.07 21.90 1.46
CA LEU A 542 -21.02 20.93 2.54
C LEU A 542 -21.75 21.40 3.80
N THR A 543 -21.69 22.70 4.13
CA THR A 543 -22.48 23.25 5.24
C THR A 543 -23.99 23.07 4.99
N TYR A 544 -24.45 23.31 3.77
CA TYR A 544 -25.84 23.03 3.38
C TYR A 544 -26.19 21.56 3.52
N LEU A 545 -25.33 20.67 2.99
CA LEU A 545 -25.59 19.24 3.02
C LEU A 545 -25.71 18.74 4.46
N THR A 546 -24.82 19.18 5.36
CA THR A 546 -24.85 18.75 6.76
C THR A 546 -26.04 19.33 7.53
N GLU A 547 -26.40 20.61 7.37
CA GLU A 547 -27.60 21.17 8.00
C GLU A 547 -28.89 20.49 7.50
N THR A 548 -28.93 20.07 6.23
CA THR A 548 -30.15 19.57 5.59
C THR A 548 -30.33 18.07 5.71
N TYR A 549 -29.26 17.30 5.50
CA TYR A 549 -29.29 15.84 5.42
C TYR A 549 -28.60 15.15 6.60
N GLY A 550 -27.94 15.92 7.48
CA GLY A 550 -27.23 15.45 8.67
C GLY A 550 -25.73 15.25 8.45
N ASP A 551 -24.99 15.15 9.56
CA ASP A 551 -23.52 15.10 9.57
C ASP A 551 -22.90 13.90 8.83
N ASP A 552 -23.65 12.80 8.66
CA ASP A 552 -23.17 11.60 8.00
C ASP A 552 -23.36 11.62 6.47
N ILE A 553 -23.92 12.70 5.91
CA ILE A 553 -24.19 12.80 4.47
C ILE A 553 -22.92 12.71 3.63
N TYR A 554 -21.84 13.35 4.07
CA TYR A 554 -20.57 13.29 3.36
C TYR A 554 -20.02 11.87 3.34
N TYR A 555 -20.02 11.19 4.50
CA TYR A 555 -19.65 9.78 4.59
C TYR A 555 -20.45 8.91 3.61
N LYS A 556 -21.77 9.14 3.49
CA LYS A 556 -22.64 8.42 2.54
C LYS A 556 -22.25 8.71 1.09
N ILE A 557 -21.99 9.97 0.74
CA ILE A 557 -21.54 10.39 -0.60
C ILE A 557 -20.20 9.72 -0.93
N MET A 558 -19.22 9.76 -0.04
CA MET A 558 -17.91 9.12 -0.25
C MET A 558 -18.01 7.61 -0.39
N LYS A 559 -18.82 6.98 0.46
CA LYS A 559 -19.04 5.55 0.41
C LYS A 559 -19.70 5.13 -0.91
N GLU A 560 -20.65 5.92 -1.40
CA GLU A 560 -21.28 5.67 -2.70
C GLU A 560 -20.31 5.93 -3.86
N ALA A 561 -19.53 7.01 -3.79
CA ALA A 561 -18.49 7.30 -4.78
C ALA A 561 -17.47 6.15 -4.89
N GLY A 562 -17.04 5.58 -3.76
CA GLY A 562 -16.15 4.42 -3.72
C GLY A 562 -16.75 3.13 -4.32
N ASN A 563 -18.08 3.06 -4.48
CA ASN A 563 -18.74 1.96 -5.21
C ASN A 563 -18.79 2.20 -6.74
N ARG A 564 -18.39 3.37 -7.21
CA ARG A 564 -18.35 3.74 -8.64
C ARG A 564 -16.90 3.67 -9.14
N ASN A 565 -16.75 3.38 -10.43
CA ASN A 565 -15.43 3.35 -11.06
C ASN A 565 -15.12 4.71 -11.70
N PHE A 566 -14.49 5.59 -10.93
CA PHE A 566 -13.96 6.86 -11.44
C PHE A 566 -12.56 6.70 -12.08
N SER A 567 -11.85 5.60 -11.80
CA SER A 567 -10.47 5.35 -12.23
C SER A 567 -10.30 4.90 -13.69
N ALA A 568 -11.38 4.66 -14.43
CA ALA A 568 -11.30 4.29 -15.85
C ALA A 568 -10.85 5.43 -16.79
N TYR A 569 -10.64 6.66 -16.30
CA TYR A 569 -10.56 7.84 -17.17
C TYR A 569 -9.45 8.86 -16.84
N VAL A 570 -8.51 8.54 -15.94
CA VAL A 570 -7.39 9.45 -15.63
C VAL A 570 -6.09 9.09 -16.38
N TYR A 571 -5.99 7.90 -16.97
CA TYR A 571 -4.77 7.51 -17.70
C TYR A 571 -5.05 6.55 -18.87
N GLN A 572 -5.42 7.09 -20.04
CA GLN A 572 -5.14 6.41 -21.32
C GLN A 572 -4.67 7.38 -22.42
N GLU A 573 -3.36 7.26 -22.69
CA GLU A 573 -2.60 7.61 -23.90
C GLU A 573 -2.53 9.09 -24.31
N GLU A 574 -1.29 9.55 -24.52
CA GLU A 574 -0.96 10.80 -25.21
C GLU A 574 -1.80 10.94 -26.50
N GLY A 575 -2.78 11.84 -26.49
CA GLY A 575 -3.55 12.21 -27.67
C GLY A 575 -5.08 12.20 -27.55
N ALA A 576 -5.67 11.85 -26.40
CA ALA A 576 -7.08 12.11 -26.13
C ALA A 576 -7.27 13.54 -25.59
N GLU A 577 -8.19 14.32 -26.16
CA GLU A 577 -8.48 15.67 -25.68
C GLU A 577 -9.13 15.62 -24.27
N ASP A 578 -8.34 15.97 -23.25
CA ASP A 578 -8.59 16.03 -21.78
C ASP A 578 -9.98 16.48 -21.29
N TYR A 579 -10.76 17.19 -22.11
CA TYR A 579 -11.97 17.87 -21.66
C TYR A 579 -13.20 16.95 -21.50
N ASN A 580 -13.29 15.87 -22.28
CA ASN A 580 -14.48 15.00 -22.30
C ASN A 580 -14.53 14.02 -21.10
N ASP A 581 -13.38 13.60 -20.60
CA ASP A 581 -13.28 12.69 -19.46
C ASP A 581 -13.54 13.43 -18.13
N PHE A 582 -13.07 14.68 -18.01
CA PHE A 582 -13.41 15.58 -16.92
C PHE A 582 -14.91 15.86 -16.80
N ILE A 583 -15.59 16.13 -17.93
CA ILE A 583 -17.05 16.33 -17.94
C ILE A 583 -17.78 15.06 -17.46
N ARG A 584 -17.30 13.88 -17.87
CA ARG A 584 -17.93 12.60 -17.49
C ARG A 584 -17.80 12.32 -15.99
N ASN A 585 -16.66 12.64 -15.37
CA ASN A 585 -16.46 12.49 -13.92
C ASN A 585 -17.39 13.41 -13.12
N ASN A 586 -17.55 14.67 -13.56
CA ASN A 586 -18.47 15.61 -12.92
C ASN A 586 -19.93 15.18 -12.99
N GLU A 587 -20.38 14.60 -14.11
CA GLU A 587 -21.75 14.09 -14.19
C GLU A 587 -21.95 12.84 -13.30
N LEU A 588 -20.96 11.94 -13.24
CA LEU A 588 -21.01 10.79 -12.32
C LEU A 588 -21.05 11.22 -10.85
N LEU A 589 -20.30 12.24 -10.48
CA LEU A 589 -20.31 12.82 -9.14
C LEU A 589 -21.68 13.43 -8.80
N LYS A 590 -22.28 14.20 -9.71
CA LYS A 590 -23.62 14.76 -9.52
C LYS A 590 -24.64 13.65 -9.27
N ASP A 591 -24.55 12.56 -10.03
CA ASP A 591 -25.41 11.38 -9.83
C ASP A 591 -25.20 10.74 -8.45
N VAL A 592 -23.95 10.63 -7.99
CA VAL A 592 -23.63 10.14 -6.64
C VAL A 592 -24.26 11.05 -5.58
N ILE A 593 -24.09 12.38 -5.68
CA ILE A 593 -24.66 13.33 -4.73
C ILE A 593 -26.19 13.23 -4.72
N LYS A 594 -26.85 13.27 -5.89
CA LYS A 594 -28.31 13.15 -6.03
C LYS A 594 -28.82 11.83 -5.45
N SER A 595 -28.09 10.73 -5.64
CA SER A 595 -28.48 9.42 -5.10
C SER A 595 -28.51 9.35 -3.57
N GLN A 596 -27.75 10.21 -2.88
CA GLN A 596 -27.71 10.28 -1.42
C GLN A 596 -28.55 11.43 -0.85
N THR A 597 -29.09 12.30 -1.71
CA THR A 597 -29.77 13.55 -1.35
C THR A 597 -31.14 13.67 -2.04
N SER A 598 -31.43 14.79 -2.72
CA SER A 598 -32.60 15.00 -3.58
C SER A 598 -32.17 15.17 -5.04
N GLU A 599 -33.08 14.92 -5.99
CA GLU A 599 -32.84 15.18 -7.42
C GLU A 599 -32.58 16.67 -7.70
N ASP A 600 -33.19 17.55 -6.90
CA ASP A 600 -33.11 19.00 -7.01
C ASP A 600 -32.04 19.64 -6.10
N VAL A 601 -31.16 18.83 -5.48
CA VAL A 601 -30.20 19.24 -4.43
C VAL A 601 -29.41 20.52 -4.74
N PHE A 602 -29.05 20.76 -6.00
CA PHE A 602 -28.29 21.94 -6.39
C PHE A 602 -29.16 23.21 -6.48
N ALA A 603 -30.42 23.08 -6.88
CA ALA A 603 -31.38 24.19 -6.85
C ALA A 603 -31.82 24.48 -5.41
N ASP A 604 -32.03 23.42 -4.62
CA ASP A 604 -32.31 23.51 -3.18
C ASP A 604 -31.16 24.21 -2.44
N PHE A 605 -29.91 23.87 -2.76
CA PHE A 605 -28.73 24.55 -2.24
C PHE A 605 -28.73 26.04 -2.56
N ALA A 606 -28.93 26.44 -3.81
CA ALA A 606 -28.92 27.85 -4.20
C ALA A 606 -30.00 28.66 -3.47
N ALA A 607 -31.19 28.08 -3.27
CA ALA A 607 -32.26 28.70 -2.49
C ALA A 607 -31.92 28.75 -1.00
N TRP A 608 -31.32 27.69 -0.45
CA TRP A 608 -30.88 27.64 0.94
C TRP A 608 -29.78 28.67 1.23
N ASP A 609 -28.76 28.80 0.37
CA ASP A 609 -27.64 29.73 0.56
C ASP A 609 -28.16 31.17 0.61
N ALA A 610 -29.02 31.56 -0.35
CA ALA A 610 -29.62 32.88 -0.40
C ALA A 610 -30.43 33.22 0.87
N ALA A 611 -31.07 32.23 1.50
CA ALA A 611 -31.89 32.43 2.69
C ALA A 611 -31.12 32.34 4.02
N ASN A 612 -30.05 31.54 4.08
CA ASN A 612 -29.42 31.13 5.33
C ASN A 612 -27.97 31.61 5.49
N TRP A 613 -27.26 31.93 4.42
CA TRP A 613 -25.81 32.15 4.51
C TRP A 613 -25.41 33.28 5.46
N SER A 614 -26.18 34.38 5.48
CA SER A 614 -25.94 35.49 6.42
C SER A 614 -26.04 35.07 7.89
N ARG A 615 -26.93 34.12 8.21
CA ARG A 615 -27.05 33.53 9.54
C ARG A 615 -25.82 32.68 9.86
N ILE A 616 -25.43 31.78 8.95
CA ILE A 616 -24.24 30.92 9.10
C ILE A 616 -22.99 31.75 9.37
N CYS A 617 -22.78 32.83 8.61
CA CYS A 617 -21.63 33.73 8.81
C CYS A 617 -21.64 34.36 10.21
N SER A 618 -22.81 34.81 10.65
CA SER A 618 -22.96 35.45 11.96
C SER A 618 -22.70 34.46 13.10
N GLU A 619 -23.19 33.23 12.98
CA GLU A 619 -22.96 32.15 13.95
C GLU A 619 -21.49 31.71 13.97
N GLY A 620 -20.87 31.55 12.80
CA GLY A 620 -19.46 31.19 12.66
C GLY A 620 -18.52 32.24 13.27
N ILE A 621 -18.74 33.53 12.96
CA ILE A 621 -17.97 34.64 13.55
C ILE A 621 -18.16 34.69 15.08
N ALA A 622 -19.40 34.58 15.56
CA ALA A 622 -19.67 34.58 16.99
C ALA A 622 -19.01 33.39 17.73
N ASN A 623 -18.95 32.22 17.08
CA ASN A 623 -18.26 31.05 17.62
C ASN A 623 -16.74 31.30 17.71
N LEU A 624 -16.13 31.84 16.65
CA LEU A 624 -14.71 32.20 16.65
C LEU A 624 -14.36 33.24 17.73
N GLU A 625 -15.20 34.27 17.90
CA GLU A 625 -15.04 35.27 18.96
C GLU A 625 -15.15 34.63 20.35
N ALA A 626 -16.12 33.72 20.55
CA ALA A 626 -16.31 33.03 21.81
C ALA A 626 -15.10 32.16 22.18
N LEU A 627 -14.59 31.34 21.24
CA LEU A 627 -13.41 30.50 21.45
C LEU A 627 -12.14 31.33 21.69
N SER A 628 -12.04 32.50 21.06
CA SER A 628 -10.88 33.38 21.21
C SER A 628 -10.88 34.19 22.51
N SER A 629 -12.05 34.45 23.09
CA SER A 629 -12.18 35.22 24.34
C SER A 629 -11.73 34.47 25.60
N GLY A 630 -11.39 33.17 25.47
CA GLY A 630 -10.92 32.30 26.55
C GLY A 630 -9.40 32.08 26.62
N ASN A 631 -8.62 32.56 25.63
CA ASN A 631 -7.17 32.36 25.51
C ASN A 631 -6.37 33.65 25.71
#